data_AF-A0A2T0BNV2-F1
#
_entry.id   AF-A0A2T0BNV2-F1
#
_cell.length_a   1.000
_cell.length_b   1.000
_cell.length_c   1.000
_cell.angle_alpha   90.00
_cell.angle_beta   90.00
_cell.angle_gamma   90.00
#
_symmetry.space_group_name_H-M   'P 1'
#
loop_
_entity.id
_entity.type
_entity.pdbx_description
1 polymer ?
#
loop_
_entity_poly.entity_id
_entity_poly.type
_entity_poly.pdbx_seq_one_letter_code
_entity_poly.pdbx_strand_id
1 'polypeptide(L)'
;MYVNSWGNSYISIKQVKAVKHSFRLGQKIRLIEHMGRNKDRYVRGRVINKASYNLTIMVSKNGIERYPESFKYVDFILGVVQKLE
;
A
#
# COMPACT_ATOMS: atom_id res chain seq x y z
N MET A 1 -19.78 5.16 -18.26
CA MET A 1 -18.92 6.24 -17.73
C MET A 1 -19.07 6.24 -16.22
N TYR A 2 -18.03 5.94 -15.45
CA TYR A 2 -18.06 6.18 -14.00
C TYR A 2 -17.23 7.42 -13.71
N VAL A 3 -17.93 8.53 -13.51
CA VAL A 3 -17.38 9.77 -13.00
C VAL A 3 -17.13 9.52 -11.53
N ASN A 4 -15.88 9.20 -11.17
CA ASN A 4 -15.44 9.35 -9.80
C ASN A 4 -15.36 10.85 -9.51
N SER A 5 -16.46 11.40 -9.01
CA SER A 5 -16.55 12.75 -8.44
C SER A 5 -15.72 12.82 -7.16
N TRP A 6 -14.39 12.80 -7.30
CA TRP A 6 -13.51 13.26 -6.24
C TRP A 6 -13.47 14.77 -6.34
N GLY A 7 -14.41 15.42 -5.64
CA GLY A 7 -14.30 16.84 -5.36
C GLY A 7 -12.98 17.08 -4.63
N ASN A 8 -12.00 17.64 -5.34
CA ASN A 8 -10.84 18.41 -4.88
C ASN A 8 -10.38 18.22 -3.41
N SER A 9 -10.17 16.99 -2.98
CA SER A 9 -9.58 16.69 -1.67
C SER A 9 -8.08 16.57 -1.85
N TYR A 10 -7.35 17.64 -1.54
CA TYR A 10 -5.89 17.60 -1.53
C TYR A 10 -5.42 16.60 -0.47
N ILE A 11 -4.62 15.63 -0.88
CA ILE A 11 -4.00 14.69 0.07
C ILE A 11 -3.03 15.47 0.94
N SER A 12 -3.35 15.57 2.23
CA SER A 12 -2.53 16.29 3.19
C SER A 12 -1.30 15.48 3.60
N ILE A 13 -0.20 16.18 3.91
CA ILE A 13 1.01 15.56 4.49
C ILE A 13 0.67 14.82 5.80
N LYS A 14 -0.32 15.29 6.56
CA LYS A 14 -0.79 14.64 7.79
C LYS A 14 -1.35 13.24 7.52
N GLN A 15 -2.14 13.07 6.46
CA GLN A 15 -2.66 11.75 6.05
C GLN A 15 -1.53 10.81 5.63
N VAL A 16 -0.56 11.29 4.85
CA VAL A 16 0.63 10.51 4.45
C VAL A 16 1.40 10.04 5.69
N LYS A 17 1.63 10.93 6.66
CA LYS A 17 2.29 10.58 7.92
C LYS A 17 1.49 9.53 8.69
N ALA A 18 0.18 9.70 8.83
CA ALA A 18 -0.68 8.74 9.54
C ALA A 18 -0.59 7.33 8.94
N VAL A 19 -0.66 7.21 7.61
CA VAL A 19 -0.46 5.95 6.91
C VAL A 19 0.94 5.40 7.14
N LYS A 20 2.00 6.22 6.99
CA LYS A 20 3.39 5.80 7.27
C LYS A 20 3.58 5.25 8.70
N HIS A 21 2.87 5.81 9.68
CA HIS A 21 2.96 5.39 11.08
C HIS A 21 2.23 4.06 11.35
N SER A 22 1.28 3.64 10.51
CA SER A 22 0.59 2.35 10.65
C SER A 22 1.44 1.13 10.26
N PHE A 23 2.61 1.36 9.66
CA PHE A 23 3.57 0.34 9.29
C PHE A 23 4.81 0.38 10.19
N ARG A 24 5.26 -0.79 10.64
CA ARG A 24 6.53 -0.96 11.38
C ARG A 24 7.56 -1.68 10.50
N LEU A 25 8.83 -1.32 10.63
CA LEU A 25 9.92 -2.06 9.97
C LEU A 25 9.95 -3.50 10.51
N GLY A 26 10.19 -4.47 9.64
CA GLY A 26 10.19 -5.90 9.98
C GLY A 26 8.80 -6.52 10.14
N GLN A 27 7.72 -5.73 10.10
CA GLN A 27 6.36 -6.23 10.21
C GLN A 27 5.99 -7.07 8.99
N LYS A 28 5.46 -8.28 9.22
CA LYS A 28 4.78 -9.07 8.19
C LYS A 28 3.43 -8.43 7.92
N ILE A 29 3.12 -8.17 6.65
CA ILE A 29 1.86 -7.56 6.24
C ILE A 29 1.24 -8.29 5.05
N ARG A 30 -0.08 -8.14 4.93
CA ARG A 30 -0.85 -8.57 3.77
C ARG A 30 -1.54 -7.37 3.15
N LEU A 31 -1.34 -7.18 1.86
CA LEU A 31 -1.95 -6.12 1.07
C LEU A 31 -2.87 -6.72 0.01
N ILE A 32 -3.90 -5.96 -0.33
CA ILE A 32 -4.70 -6.14 -1.53
C ILE A 32 -4.55 -4.89 -2.39
N GLU A 33 -4.21 -5.08 -3.66
CA GLU A 33 -4.08 -4.03 -4.67
C GLU A 33 -5.19 -4.19 -5.70
N HIS A 34 -6.04 -3.18 -5.84
CA HIS A 34 -7.16 -3.15 -6.77
C HIS A 34 -6.68 -2.61 -8.12
N MET A 35 -6.44 -3.50 -9.09
CA MET A 35 -5.88 -3.18 -10.41
C MET A 35 -6.94 -2.81 -11.47
N GLY A 36 -8.20 -2.62 -11.07
CA GLY A 36 -9.31 -2.27 -11.96
C GLY A 36 -10.54 -3.17 -11.76
N ARG A 37 -11.45 -3.19 -12.75
CA ARG A 37 -12.75 -3.89 -12.67
C ARG A 37 -12.56 -5.37 -12.33
N ASN A 38 -12.94 -5.74 -11.11
CA ASN A 38 -12.87 -7.09 -10.52
C ASN A 38 -11.47 -7.76 -10.59
N LYS A 39 -10.39 -6.97 -10.56
CA LYS A 39 -9.02 -7.50 -10.56
C LYS A 39 -8.30 -7.07 -9.30
N ASP A 40 -8.13 -8.02 -8.39
CA ASP A 40 -7.40 -7.83 -7.14
C ASP A 40 -6.12 -8.65 -7.15
N ARG A 41 -5.03 -8.02 -6.68
CA ARG A 41 -3.74 -8.67 -6.46
C ARG A 41 -3.46 -8.74 -4.97
N TYR A 42 -3.24 -9.95 -4.47
CA TYR A 42 -2.84 -10.17 -3.08
C TYR A 42 -1.32 -10.18 -2.98
N VAL A 43 -0.79 -9.33 -2.11
CA VAL A 43 0.65 -9.24 -1.85
C VAL A 43 0.90 -9.57 -0.38
N ARG A 44 1.83 -10.48 -0.13
CA ARG A 44 2.25 -10.85 1.23
C ARG A 44 3.73 -10.61 1.36
N GLY A 45 4.16 -10.02 2.45
CA GLY A 45 5.58 -9.71 2.61
C GLY A 45 5.93 -9.12 3.96
N ARG A 46 7.14 -8.61 4.05
CA ARG A 46 7.66 -7.94 5.24
C ARG A 46 8.09 -6.53 4.90
N VAL A 47 7.75 -5.56 5.74
CA VAL A 47 8.21 -4.18 5.56
C VAL A 47 9.72 -4.13 5.77
N ILE A 48 10.45 -3.68 4.75
CA ILE A 48 11.92 -3.54 4.81
C ILE A 48 12.37 -2.08 4.81
N ASN A 49 11.55 -1.16 4.29
CA ASN A 49 11.88 0.27 4.30
C ASN A 49 10.62 1.16 4.39
N LYS A 50 10.77 2.35 4.96
CA LYS A 50 9.74 3.40 5.06
C LYS A 50 10.33 4.76 4.70
N ALA A 51 10.26 5.14 3.43
CA ALA A 51 10.72 6.47 3.03
C ALA A 51 9.66 7.55 3.34
N SER A 52 9.84 8.76 2.81
CA SER A 52 8.89 9.85 3.00
C SER A 52 7.56 9.64 2.27
N TYR A 53 7.59 9.00 1.09
CA TYR A 53 6.42 8.90 0.20
C TYR A 53 6.03 7.46 -0.18
N ASN A 54 6.88 6.49 0.11
CA ASN A 54 6.63 5.08 -0.21
C ASN A 54 7.05 4.14 0.93
N LEU A 55 6.42 2.97 0.92
CA LEU A 55 6.70 1.81 1.73
C LEU A 55 7.33 0.75 0.84
N THR A 56 8.47 0.17 1.23
CA THR A 56 9.03 -0.98 0.51
C THR A 56 8.82 -2.23 1.33
N ILE A 57 8.29 -3.27 0.70
CA ILE A 57 8.08 -4.58 1.28
C ILE A 57 8.91 -5.63 0.52
N MET A 58 9.49 -6.57 1.25
CA MET A 58 10.02 -7.79 0.66
C MET A 58 8.85 -8.75 0.44
N VAL A 59 8.46 -8.92 -0.82
CA VAL A 59 7.35 -9.81 -1.20
C VAL A 59 7.79 -11.26 -1.03
N SER A 60 6.90 -12.04 -0.44
CA SER A 60 7.08 -13.47 -0.25
C SER A 60 6.00 -14.25 -1.00
N LYS A 61 6.39 -15.33 -1.67
CA LYS A 61 5.46 -16.27 -2.32
C LYS A 61 5.71 -17.66 -1.76
N ASN A 62 4.67 -18.28 -1.20
CA ASN A 62 4.74 -19.57 -0.50
C ASN A 62 5.80 -19.59 0.62
N GLY A 63 5.95 -18.48 1.36
CA GLY A 63 6.92 -18.36 2.46
C GLY A 63 8.36 -18.04 2.04
N ILE A 64 8.66 -17.98 0.75
CA ILE A 64 10.00 -17.68 0.22
C ILE A 64 10.03 -16.20 -0.20
N GLU A 65 11.02 -15.44 0.30
CA GLU A 65 11.28 -14.06 -0.14
C GLU A 65 11.66 -14.04 -1.63
N ARG A 66 11.05 -13.13 -2.41
CA ARG A 66 11.18 -13.10 -3.88
C ARG A 66 11.81 -11.82 -4.38
N TYR A 67 11.18 -10.68 -4.10
CA TYR A 67 11.64 -9.38 -4.60
C TYR A 67 11.13 -8.25 -3.70
N PRO A 68 11.87 -7.13 -3.63
CA PRO A 68 11.38 -5.91 -3.02
C PRO A 68 10.37 -5.22 -3.95
N GLU A 69 9.26 -4.75 -3.40
CA GLU A 69 8.24 -3.98 -4.10
C GLU A 69 7.87 -2.74 -3.29
N SER A 70 7.67 -1.61 -3.97
CA SER A 70 7.39 -0.33 -3.32
C SER A 70 5.98 0.16 -3.63
N PHE A 71 5.27 0.60 -2.59
CA PHE A 71 3.90 1.11 -2.64
C PHE A 71 3.87 2.55 -2.16
N LYS A 72 3.17 3.45 -2.86
CA LYS A 72 3.08 4.86 -2.43
C LYS A 72 2.05 4.97 -1.32
N TYR A 73 2.30 5.81 -0.32
CA TYR A 73 1.33 6.06 0.74
C TYR A 73 0.01 6.63 0.23
N VAL A 74 0.06 7.34 -0.89
CA VAL A 74 -1.11 7.87 -1.59
C VAL A 74 -2.04 6.74 -2.08
N ASP A 75 -1.50 5.61 -2.53
CA ASP A 75 -2.30 4.49 -3.02
C ASP A 75 -3.15 3.87 -1.90
N PHE A 76 -2.65 3.92 -0.66
CA PHE A 76 -3.41 3.52 0.53
C PHE A 76 -4.49 4.52 0.89
N ILE A 77 -4.20 5.82 0.77
CA ILE A 77 -5.17 6.89 1.05
C ILE A 77 -6.33 6.85 0.05
N LEU A 78 -6.02 6.55 -1.22
CA LEU A 78 -7.00 6.42 -2.30
C LEU A 78 -7.74 5.07 -2.29
N GLY A 79 -7.37 4.14 -1.40
CA GLY A 79 -7.97 2.81 -1.32
C GLY A 79 -7.63 1.89 -2.49
N VAL A 80 -6.68 2.26 -3.37
CA VAL A 80 -6.14 1.41 -4.44
C VAL A 80 -5.37 0.24 -3.82
N VAL A 81 -4.70 0.48 -2.70
CA VAL A 81 -4.02 -0.55 -1.91
C VAL A 81 -4.59 -0.55 -0.51
N GLN A 82 -4.98 -1.72 0.01
CA GLN A 82 -5.48 -1.83 1.37
C GLN A 82 -4.65 -2.82 2.17
N LYS A 83 -4.39 -2.47 3.43
CA LYS A 83 -3.75 -3.37 4.39
C LYS A 83 -4.83 -4.26 5.01
N LEU A 84 -4.67 -5.57 4.91
CA LEU A 84 -5.59 -6.55 5.49
C LEU A 84 -5.21 -6.87 6.95
N GLU A 85 -3.92 -7.10 7.23
CA GLU A 85 -3.34 -7.45 8.54
C GLU A 85 -1.89 -6.92 8.67
#